data_AF-A0A7C5M5T7-F1
#
_entry.id   AF-A0A7C5M5T7-F1
#
_cell.length_a   1.000
_cell.length_b   1.000
_cell.length_c   1.000
_cell.angle_alpha   90.00
_cell.angle_beta   90.00
_cell.angle_gamma   90.00
#
_symmetry.space_group_name_H-M   'P 1'
#
loop_
_entity.id
_entity.type
_entity.pdbx_description
1 polymer ?
#
loop_
_entity_poly.entity_id
_entity_poly.type
_entity_poly.pdbx_seq_one_letter_code
_entity_poly.pdbx_strand_id
1 'polypeptide(L)' 'MKKQDLAARLARQAHISKAAAADRLDRVIHEILSGLKRGKPVLLPGLGALTPSGKRGVELVLSGEVEENSGAKQR' A
#
# COMPACT_ATOMS: atom_id res chain seq x y z
N MET A 1 -4.89 -15.58 -2.76
CA MET A 1 -4.85 -15.41 -1.29
C MET A 1 -6.08 -14.66 -0.83
N LYS A 2 -6.72 -15.08 0.27
CA LYS A 2 -7.86 -14.35 0.84
C LYS A 2 -7.36 -13.34 1.88
N LYS A 3 -8.13 -12.27 2.10
CA LYS A 3 -7.86 -11.23 3.11
C LYS A 3 -7.61 -11.81 4.51
N GLN A 4 -8.30 -12.90 4.85
CA GLN A 4 -8.17 -13.62 6.11
C GLN A 4 -6.80 -14.30 6.27
N ASP A 5 -6.21 -14.80 5.18
CA ASP A 5 -4.89 -15.44 5.22
C ASP A 5 -3.80 -14.42 5.52
N LEU A 6 -3.94 -13.22 4.95
CA LEU A 6 -3.02 -12.10 5.20
C LEU A 6 -3.12 -11.59 6.64
N ALA A 7 -4.35 -11.43 7.17
CA ALA A 7 -4.56 -11.05 8.57
C ALA A 7 -4.00 -12.11 9.53
N ALA A 8 -4.16 -13.40 9.22
CA ALA A 8 -3.60 -14.48 10.04
C ALA A 8 -2.06 -14.49 10.03
N ARG A 9 -1.43 -14.21 8.88
CA ARG A 9 0.03 -14.04 8.80
C ARG A 9 0.50 -12.83 9.59
N LEU A 10 -0.19 -11.70 9.48
CA LEU A 10 0.10 -10.49 10.26
C LEU A 10 -0.01 -10.75 11.77
N ALA A 11 -1.06 -11.43 12.22
CA ALA A 11 -1.25 -11.80 13.62
C ALA A 11 -0.06 -12.60 14.18
N ARG A 12 0.45 -13.57 13.39
CA ARG A 12 1.60 -14.39 13.77
C ARG A 12 2.90 -13.59 13.83
N GLN A 13 3.16 -12.74 12.83
CA GLN A 13 4.41 -11.97 12.75
C GLN A 13 4.47 -10.84 13.77
N ALA A 14 3.35 -10.17 14.03
CA ALA A 14 3.28 -9.04 14.96
C ALA A 14 2.91 -9.45 16.39
N HIS A 15 2.70 -10.74 16.66
CA HIS A 15 2.26 -11.27 17.95
C HIS A 15 1.00 -10.58 18.49
N ILE A 16 0.05 -10.26 17.61
CA ILE A 16 -1.23 -9.63 17.95
C ILE A 16 -2.40 -10.58 17.75
N SER A 17 -3.56 -10.25 18.33
CA SER A 17 -4.78 -11.04 18.13
C SER A 17 -5.21 -11.02 16.66
N LYS A 18 -5.89 -12.08 16.21
CA LYS A 18 -6.43 -12.16 14.84
C LYS A 18 -7.41 -11.02 14.53
N ALA A 19 -8.21 -10.62 15.52
CA ALA A 19 -9.13 -9.48 15.40
C ALA A 19 -8.36 -8.17 15.19
N ALA A 20 -7.36 -7.88 16.03
CA ALA A 20 -6.53 -6.70 15.88
C ALA A 20 -5.76 -6.68 14.55
N ALA A 21 -5.30 -7.84 14.08
CA ALA A 21 -4.66 -7.97 12.78
C ALA A 21 -5.63 -7.70 11.61
N ALA A 22 -6.86 -8.19 11.70
CA ALA A 22 -7.89 -7.92 10.70
C ALA A 22 -8.23 -6.42 10.66
N ASP A 23 -8.48 -5.81 11.82
CA ASP A 23 -8.78 -4.37 11.91
C ASP A 23 -7.64 -3.51 11.37
N ARG A 24 -6.39 -3.88 11.69
CA ARG A 24 -5.21 -3.18 11.19
C ARG A 24 -5.08 -3.30 9.68
N LEU A 25 -5.31 -4.50 9.13
CA LEU A 25 -5.28 -4.71 7.69
C LEU A 25 -6.39 -3.90 7.00
N ASP A 26 -7.57 -3.83 7.58
CA ASP A 26 -8.72 -3.08 7.05
C ASP A 26 -8.42 -1.59 6.97
N ARG A 27 -7.84 -1.02 8.03
CA ARG A 27 -7.46 0.39 8.07
C ARG A 27 -6.45 0.72 6.96
N VAL A 28 -5.40 -0.08 6.83
CA VAL A 28 -4.37 0.13 5.80
C VAL A 28 -4.98 0.05 4.39
N ILE A 29 -5.82 -0.94 4.12
CA ILE A 29 -6.51 -1.05 2.82
C ILE A 29 -7.41 0.16 2.58
N HIS A 30 -8.14 0.61 3.61
CA HIS A 30 -9.03 1.76 3.50
C HIS A 30 -8.25 3.05 3.19
N GLU A 31 -7.11 3.27 3.84
CA GLU A 31 -6.24 4.42 3.60
C GLU A 31 -5.69 4.42 2.16
N ILE A 32 -5.21 3.27 1.68
CA ILE A 32 -4.75 3.12 0.29
C ILE A 32 -5.87 3.48 -0.68
N LEU A 33 -7.06 2.90 -0.51
CA LEU A 33 -8.20 3.16 -1.39
C LEU A 33 -8.68 4.61 -1.30
N SER A 34 -8.65 5.22 -0.12
CA SER A 34 -9.00 6.63 0.08
C SER A 34 -8.03 7.57 -0.65
N GLY A 35 -6.73 7.29 -0.58
CA GLY A 35 -5.70 8.02 -1.33
C GLY A 35 -5.91 7.92 -2.84
N LEU A 36 -6.12 6.70 -3.35
CA LEU A 36 -6.32 6.45 -4.77
C LEU A 36 -7.61 7.10 -5.30
N LYS A 37 -8.71 7.04 -4.53
CA LYS A 37 -9.97 7.76 -4.87
C LYS A 37 -9.80 9.26 -4.97
N ARG A 38 -8.83 9.83 -4.24
CA ARG A 38 -8.48 11.26 -4.29
C ARG A 38 -7.51 11.60 -5.42
N GLY A 39 -7.17 10.64 -6.28
CA GLY A 39 -6.19 10.85 -7.35
C GLY A 39 -4.73 10.84 -6.86
N LYS A 40 -4.47 10.46 -5.61
CA LYS A 40 -3.11 10.49 -5.04
C LYS A 40 -2.43 9.13 -5.19
N PRO A 41 -1.20 9.10 -5.73
CA PRO A 41 -0.36 7.91 -5.68
C PRO A 41 -0.10 7.48 -4.22
N VAL A 42 -0.08 6.18 -3.98
CA VAL A 42 0.23 5.60 -2.67
C VAL A 42 1.45 4.70 -2.79
N LEU A 43 2.51 5.02 -2.03
CA LEU A 43 3.73 4.22 -2.00
C LEU A 43 3.52 2.96 -1.16
N LEU A 44 3.77 1.80 -1.75
CA LEU A 44 3.83 0.51 -1.08
C LEU A 44 5.30 0.10 -0.90
N PRO A 45 5.80 0.08 0.36
CA PRO A 45 7.18 -0.31 0.63
C PRO A 45 7.52 -1.68 0.06
N GLY A 46 8.61 -1.76 -0.72
CA GLY A 46 9.10 -3.00 -1.32
C GLY A 46 8.28 -3.52 -2.51
N LEU A 47 7.28 -2.77 -2.98
CA LEU A 47 6.44 -3.15 -4.12
C LEU A 47 6.44 -2.09 -5.23
N GLY A 48 6.27 -0.80 -4.89
CA GLY A 48 6.07 0.23 -5.91
C GLY A 48 5.12 1.33 -5.48
N ALA A 49 4.76 2.20 -6.41
CA ALA A 49 3.68 3.17 -6.23
C ALA A 49 2.39 2.65 -6.89
N LEU A 50 1.29 2.66 -6.14
CA LEU A 50 -0.04 2.50 -6.71
C LEU A 50 -0.54 3.85 -7.20
N THR A 51 -0.87 3.95 -8.48
CA THR A 51 -1.46 5.12 -9.10
C THR A 51 -2.90 4.81 -9.54
N PRO A 52 -3.84 5.77 -9.41
CA PRO A 52 -5.19 5.58 -9.93
C PRO A 52 -5.17 5.64 -11.47
N SER A 53 -5.79 4.66 -12.12
CA SER A 53 -5.86 4.56 -13.59
C SER A 53 -7.32 4.42 -14.05
N GLY A 54 -7.83 5.42 -14.78
CA GLY A 54 -9.23 5.44 -15.25
C GLY A 54 -10.27 5.47 -14.12
N LYS A 55 -11.53 5.06 -14.40
CA LYS A 55 -12.65 5.17 -13.45
C LYS A 55 -12.58 4.21 -12.25
N ARG A 56 -11.93 3.04 -12.39
CA ARG A 56 -11.84 1.99 -11.36
C ARG A 56 -10.54 1.17 -11.39
N GLY A 57 -9.57 1.54 -12.23
CA GLY A 57 -8.30 0.84 -12.35
C GLY A 57 -7.27 1.40 -11.36
N VAL A 58 -6.31 0.55 -11.04
CA VAL A 58 -5.09 0.93 -10.32
C VAL A 58 -3.93 0.37 -11.12
N GLU A 59 -2.89 1.18 -11.29
CA GLU A 59 -1.64 0.78 -11.91
C GLU A 59 -0.57 0.68 -10.83
N LEU A 60 0.19 -0.41 -10.83
CA LEU A 60 1.31 -0.59 -9.92
C LEU A 60 2.60 -0.31 -10.69
N VAL A 61 3.20 0.83 -10.41
CA VAL A 61 4.52 1.19 -10.91
C VAL A 61 5.54 0.56 -9.96
N LEU A 62 6.17 -0.54 -10.40
CA LEU A 62 7.16 -1.26 -9.60
C LEU A 62 8.36 -0.36 -9.31
N SER A 63 8.90 -0.43 -8.09
CA SER A 63 10.08 0.36 -7.65
C SER A 63 11.38 0.07 -8.42
N GLY A 64 11.34 -0.70 -9.51
CA GLY A 64 12.49 -0.90 -10.41
C GLY A 64 12.71 0.23 -11.41
N GLU A 65 11.77 1.17 -11.56
CA GLU A 65 11.87 2.31 -12.51
C GLU A 65 11.64 3.67 -11.84
N VAL A 66 11.77 3.76 -10.52
CA VAL A 66 11.91 5.06 -9.86
C VAL A 66 13.37 5.17 -9.47
N GLU A 67 14.19 5.59 -10.45
CA GLU A 67 15.44 6.25 -10.13
C GLU A 67 15.14 7.27 -9.03
N GLU A 68 15.91 7.11 -7.97
CA GLU A 68 15.99 7.97 -6.81
C GLU A 68 16.53 9.34 -7.25
N ASN A 69 15.80 10.09 -8.09
CA ASN A 69 16.04 11.52 -8.28
C ASN A 69 15.41 12.24 -7.08
N SER A 70 16.00 11.94 -5.92
CA SER A 70 15.99 12.81 -4.77
C SER A 70 16.46 14.17 -5.25
N GLY A 71 15.53 15.12 -5.28
CA GLY A 71 15.83 16.52 -5.50
C GLY A 71 16.82 16.99 -4.44
N ALA A 72 18.10 16.95 -4.79
CA ALA A 72 19.19 17.49 -4.02
C ALA A 72 20.17 18.19 -4.97
N LYS A 73 19.72 19.28 -5.60
CA LYS A 73 20.58 20.46 -5.71
C LYS A 73 19.78 21.74 -5.84
N GLN A 74 19.62 22.36 -4.68
CA GLN A 74 19.40 23.78 -4.52
C GLN A 74 20.78 24.44 -4.65
N ARG A 75 20.85 25.50 -5.46
CA ARG A 75 21.95 26.47 -5.64
C ARG A 75 23.10 26.09 -6.58
#